data_AF-A0A1E4XMH8-F1
#
_entry.id   AF-A0A1E4XMH8-F1
#
_cell.length_a   1.000
_cell.length_b   1.000
_cell.length_c   1.000
_cell.angle_alpha   90.00
_cell.angle_beta   90.00
_cell.angle_gamma   90.00
#
_symmetry.space_group_name_H-M   'P 1'
#
loop_
_entity.id
_entity.type
_entity.pdbx_description
1 polymer ?
#
loop_
_entity_poly.entity_id
_entity_poly.type
_entity_poly.pdbx_seq_one_letter_code
_entity_poly.pdbx_strand_id
1 'polypeptide(L)'
;MELKVSDICVSTEDPWDKIACYRIRQITNLHYVLAPQNEFISDKNLRWVPITKQHTLLIYPFSFFTPEHHKELAASMRRVGDLVCALLGSQKTLTLDALTQAILEHRNKYGFDSDAQVPWILRCLTAAEFVIASCKKDGVSFSLSPAQRTREKQRKFSATIAGELASLSQRVRFIIDHGPTVGTYRENLLQSLLRKHLPERYHVATGFIFGLSRQIDILIYDRVDYAPIFREGDLVIVPEESVRAVIEVKTELTSSNLESALELLHSTSYLDDYEPPFFKGIFAFQSALKSDAIYEKIANFYTDYNAQAQGAPGELIMRPFQHLTCACVINRAFAYTRYTRNENKRLVPVLYSKSSASELESQSSFFIQSLLSHLKFGGMKPFKIDYMGRMLGEDTFSRRIKDLREGNDSWGAYFGFDEDQAEYDAIEEMERLILNAQQWLDGEENFEASLPV
;
A
#
# COMPACT_ATOMS: atom_id res chain seq x y z
N MET A 1 28.51 -9.04 8.76
CA MET A 1 28.46 -7.79 9.54
C MET A 1 29.32 -7.96 10.78
N GLU A 2 30.08 -6.93 11.15
CA GLU A 2 30.89 -6.93 12.37
C GLU A 2 30.01 -6.60 13.59
N LEU A 3 30.12 -7.39 14.65
CA LEU A 3 29.37 -7.22 15.89
C LEU A 3 30.04 -6.16 16.78
N LYS A 4 29.23 -5.30 17.39
CA LYS A 4 29.68 -4.21 18.27
C LYS A 4 29.15 -4.40 19.69
N VAL A 5 29.81 -3.72 20.62
CA VAL A 5 29.31 -3.62 22.00
C VAL A 5 27.93 -2.95 21.98
N SER A 6 27.01 -3.48 22.79
CA SER A 6 25.58 -3.15 22.87
C SER A 6 24.68 -3.72 21.78
N ASP A 7 25.23 -4.35 20.74
CA ASP A 7 24.40 -5.08 19.78
C ASP A 7 23.67 -6.22 20.48
N ILE A 8 22.50 -6.56 19.97
CA ILE A 8 21.74 -7.71 20.42
C ILE A 8 21.88 -8.79 19.36
N CYS A 9 22.13 -10.02 19.79
CA CYS A 9 22.34 -11.16 18.92
C CYS A 9 21.60 -12.40 19.42
N VAL A 10 21.40 -13.35 18.50
CA VAL A 10 20.99 -14.73 18.79
C VAL A 10 22.15 -15.67 18.44
N SER A 11 22.20 -16.85 19.07
CA SER A 11 23.20 -17.86 18.75
C SER A 11 22.64 -18.94 17.82
N THR A 12 23.43 -19.39 16.85
CA THR A 12 23.12 -20.59 16.04
C THR A 12 23.25 -21.89 16.83
N GLU A 13 23.98 -21.88 17.95
CA GLU A 13 24.14 -23.02 18.84
C GLU A 13 22.92 -23.24 19.75
N ASP A 14 22.04 -22.24 19.89
CA ASP A 14 20.83 -22.37 20.70
C ASP A 14 19.84 -23.33 20.03
N PRO A 15 19.17 -24.22 20.80
CA PRO A 15 18.07 -25.04 20.28
C PRO A 15 16.98 -24.16 19.68
N TRP A 16 16.39 -24.60 18.57
CA TRP A 16 15.40 -23.80 17.84
C TRP A 16 14.17 -23.43 18.68
N ASP A 17 13.77 -24.30 19.61
CA ASP A 17 12.65 -24.09 20.53
C ASP A 17 13.03 -23.30 21.80
N LYS A 18 14.30 -22.90 21.95
CA LYS A 18 14.84 -22.20 23.13
C LYS A 18 15.85 -21.12 22.74
N ILE A 19 15.55 -20.36 21.69
CA ILE A 19 16.42 -19.27 21.24
C ILE A 19 16.31 -18.11 22.23
N ALA A 20 17.46 -17.68 22.76
CA ALA A 20 17.54 -16.50 23.60
C ALA A 20 18.23 -15.34 22.85
N CYS A 21 17.85 -14.12 23.22
CA CYS A 21 18.54 -12.91 22.78
C CYS A 21 19.57 -12.49 23.83
N TYR A 22 20.74 -12.09 23.36
CA TYR A 22 21.84 -11.65 24.20
C TYR A 22 22.33 -10.28 23.77
N ARG A 23 22.63 -9.42 24.73
CA ARG A 23 23.36 -8.18 24.52
C ARG A 23 24.85 -8.43 24.61
N ILE A 24 25.61 -7.90 23.66
CA ILE A 24 27.07 -7.90 23.71
C ILE A 24 27.51 -6.85 24.73
N ARG A 25 28.02 -7.30 25.88
CA ARG A 25 28.53 -6.41 26.94
C ARG A 25 29.95 -5.94 26.65
N GLN A 26 30.77 -6.85 26.17
CA GLN A 26 32.18 -6.61 25.93
C GLN A 26 32.69 -7.51 24.81
N ILE A 27 33.59 -6.97 24.01
CA ILE A 27 34.37 -7.71 23.01
C ILE A 27 35.82 -7.60 23.46
N THR A 28 36.46 -8.74 23.68
CA THR A 28 37.89 -8.84 24.02
C THR A 28 38.63 -9.55 22.90
N ASN A 29 39.97 -9.57 22.97
CA ASN A 29 40.79 -10.29 21.98
C ASN A 29 40.54 -11.81 21.96
N LEU A 30 39.89 -12.37 22.99
CA LEU A 30 39.66 -13.80 23.15
C LEU A 30 38.19 -14.19 23.09
N HIS A 31 37.28 -13.34 23.57
CA HIS A 31 35.87 -13.65 23.77
C HIS A 31 34.93 -12.48 23.51
N TYR A 32 33.73 -12.82 23.04
CA TYR A 32 32.51 -12.04 23.19
C TYR A 32 31.87 -12.38 24.55
N VAL A 33 31.55 -11.35 25.34
CA VAL A 33 30.85 -11.48 26.62
C VAL A 33 29.40 -11.07 26.42
N LEU A 34 28.49 -12.02 26.60
CA LEU A 34 27.08 -11.89 26.30
C LEU A 34 26.27 -11.90 27.60
N ALA A 35 25.34 -10.97 27.74
CA ALA A 35 24.35 -10.96 28.82
C ALA A 35 22.94 -11.22 28.25
N PRO A 36 22.06 -11.97 28.92
CA PRO A 36 20.67 -12.09 28.52
C PRO A 36 20.02 -10.72 28.31
N GLN A 37 19.24 -10.54 27.24
CA GLN A 37 18.68 -9.22 26.87
C GLN A 37 17.80 -8.60 27.97
N ASN A 38 17.13 -9.43 28.78
CA ASN A 38 16.27 -9.02 29.89
C ASN A 38 17.05 -8.61 31.17
N GLU A 39 18.36 -8.83 31.22
CA GLU A 39 19.20 -8.52 32.39
C GLU A 39 20.05 -7.27 32.14
N PHE A 40 19.45 -6.10 32.38
CA PHE A 40 20.09 -4.80 32.09
C PHE A 40 21.22 -4.43 33.06
N ILE A 41 21.16 -4.90 34.31
CA ILE A 41 21.99 -4.42 35.43
C ILE A 41 22.81 -5.55 36.08
N SER A 42 22.49 -6.81 35.80
CA SER A 42 23.10 -7.98 36.45
C SER A 42 24.15 -8.64 35.56
N ASP A 43 25.27 -9.08 36.16
CA ASP A 43 26.29 -9.95 35.54
C ASP A 43 26.12 -11.44 35.93
N LYS A 44 25.03 -11.77 36.60
CA LYS A 44 24.66 -13.16 36.85
C LYS A 44 24.13 -13.70 35.52
N ASN A 45 24.71 -14.77 34.98
CA ASN A 45 24.35 -15.43 33.69
C ASN A 45 25.07 -14.93 32.41
N LEU A 46 26.31 -14.42 32.54
CA LEU A 46 27.12 -14.11 31.37
C LEU A 46 27.51 -15.38 30.58
N ARG A 47 27.36 -15.33 29.26
CA ARG A 47 27.86 -16.34 28.32
C ARG A 47 29.11 -15.83 27.62
N TRP A 48 30.14 -16.66 27.60
CA TRP A 48 31.43 -16.36 26.97
C TRP A 48 31.54 -17.13 25.67
N VAL A 49 31.71 -16.44 24.56
CA VAL A 49 31.84 -17.05 23.23
C VAL A 49 33.22 -16.73 22.66
N PRO A 50 34.08 -17.72 22.37
CA PRO A 50 35.40 -17.47 21.79
C PRO A 50 35.32 -16.66 20.49
N ILE A 51 36.29 -15.78 20.25
CA ILE A 51 36.34 -14.95 19.03
C ILE A 51 36.31 -15.81 17.75
N THR A 52 36.91 -17.01 17.80
CA THR A 52 36.90 -18.00 16.70
C THR A 52 35.50 -18.53 16.35
N LYS A 53 34.54 -18.40 17.27
CA LYS A 53 33.13 -18.77 17.11
C LYS A 53 32.21 -17.59 16.77
N GLN A 54 32.75 -16.44 16.35
CA GLN A 54 31.94 -15.27 15.97
C GLN A 54 30.82 -15.60 14.97
N HIS A 55 31.07 -16.49 14.01
CA HIS A 55 30.09 -16.90 13.00
C HIS A 55 28.82 -17.55 13.59
N THR A 56 28.85 -17.98 14.86
CA THR A 56 27.68 -18.51 15.56
C THR A 56 26.77 -17.42 16.13
N LEU A 57 27.22 -16.17 16.17
CA LEU A 57 26.49 -15.03 16.70
C LEU A 57 25.90 -14.22 15.54
N LEU A 58 24.58 -14.05 15.57
CA LEU A 58 23.83 -13.40 14.50
C LEU A 58 23.08 -12.19 15.06
N ILE A 59 23.12 -11.05 14.36
CA ILE A 59 22.46 -9.82 14.81
C ILE A 59 20.94 -10.04 14.93
N TYR A 60 20.34 -9.54 16.02
CA TYR A 60 18.91 -9.55 16.27
C TYR A 60 18.36 -8.12 16.14
N PRO A 61 17.64 -7.77 15.05
CA PRO A 61 17.29 -6.39 14.75
C PRO A 61 15.88 -5.98 15.21
N PHE A 62 15.18 -6.81 15.99
CA PHE A 62 13.80 -6.51 16.44
C PHE A 62 13.73 -5.83 17.81
N SER A 63 14.87 -5.46 18.39
CA SER A 63 14.90 -4.76 19.68
C SER A 63 14.39 -3.33 19.56
N PHE A 64 13.73 -2.82 20.61
CA PHE A 64 13.41 -1.41 20.74
C PHE A 64 14.67 -0.52 20.68
N PHE A 65 15.78 -1.03 21.21
CA PHE A 65 17.08 -0.35 21.21
C PHE A 65 17.95 -0.73 20.01
N THR A 66 17.33 -1.12 18.89
CA THR A 66 18.09 -1.45 17.68
C THR A 66 18.94 -0.23 17.29
N PRO A 67 20.27 -0.38 17.22
CA PRO A 67 21.15 0.73 16.86
C PRO A 67 20.79 1.33 15.51
N GLU A 68 21.07 2.61 15.31
CA GLU A 68 20.78 3.35 14.07
C GLU A 68 21.28 2.60 12.82
N HIS A 69 22.49 2.05 12.91
CA HIS A 69 23.15 1.31 11.84
C HIS A 69 22.53 -0.07 11.52
N HIS A 70 21.48 -0.48 12.25
CA HIS A 70 20.71 -1.70 12.00
C HIS A 70 19.24 -1.44 11.67
N LYS A 71 18.79 -0.17 11.58
CA LYS A 71 17.39 0.15 11.27
C LYS A 71 16.93 -0.39 9.91
N GLU A 72 17.75 -0.28 8.87
CA GLU A 72 17.42 -0.82 7.55
C GLU A 72 17.27 -2.34 7.56
N LEU A 73 18.18 -3.03 8.26
CA LEU A 73 18.11 -4.47 8.48
C LEU A 73 16.82 -4.85 9.22
N ALA A 74 16.47 -4.11 10.27
CA ALA A 74 15.24 -4.31 11.04
C ALA A 74 13.99 -4.16 10.18
N ALA A 75 13.93 -3.11 9.35
CA ALA A 75 12.83 -2.90 8.42
C ALA A 75 12.74 -4.03 7.40
N SER A 76 13.87 -4.46 6.84
CA SER A 76 13.92 -5.59 5.90
C SER A 76 13.44 -6.89 6.55
N MET A 77 13.95 -7.24 7.73
CA MET A 77 13.55 -8.46 8.44
C MET A 77 12.09 -8.45 8.87
N ARG A 78 11.50 -7.28 9.19
CA ARG A 78 10.06 -7.18 9.47
C ARG A 78 9.22 -7.52 8.24
N ARG A 79 9.58 -6.99 7.06
CA ARG A 79 8.90 -7.34 5.79
C ARG A 79 8.97 -8.84 5.52
N VAL A 80 10.16 -9.44 5.68
CA VAL A 80 10.32 -10.90 5.52
C VAL A 80 9.52 -11.67 6.58
N GLY A 81 9.48 -11.18 7.81
CA GLY A 81 8.67 -11.76 8.88
C GLY A 81 7.18 -11.84 8.53
N ASP A 82 6.63 -10.80 7.91
CA ASP A 82 5.23 -10.79 7.47
C ASP A 82 4.98 -11.77 6.30
N LEU A 83 5.94 -11.97 5.40
CA LEU A 83 5.90 -13.05 4.40
C LEU A 83 5.89 -14.43 5.06
N VAL A 84 6.82 -14.68 5.99
CA VAL A 84 6.92 -15.95 6.72
C VAL A 84 5.61 -16.24 7.44
N CYS A 85 5.02 -15.23 8.08
CA CYS A 85 3.74 -15.37 8.75
C CYS A 85 2.61 -15.68 7.76
N ALA A 86 2.59 -15.06 6.58
CA ALA A 86 1.61 -15.35 5.54
C ALA A 86 1.71 -16.80 5.03
N LEU A 87 2.93 -17.27 4.75
CA LEU A 87 3.22 -18.64 4.30
C LEU A 87 2.78 -19.69 5.35
N LEU A 88 3.01 -19.42 6.63
CA LEU A 88 2.53 -20.26 7.74
C LEU A 88 1.03 -20.05 8.03
N GLY A 89 0.43 -18.96 7.56
CA GLY A 89 -1.00 -18.69 7.66
C GLY A 89 -1.84 -19.47 6.65
N SER A 90 -1.24 -19.82 5.51
CA SER A 90 -1.84 -20.72 4.50
C SER A 90 -1.62 -22.19 4.84
N GLN A 91 -0.50 -22.53 5.51
CA GLN A 91 -0.15 -23.89 5.90
C GLN A 91 0.09 -24.00 7.42
N LYS A 92 -0.67 -24.85 8.12
CA LYS A 92 -0.63 -24.93 9.60
C LYS A 92 0.78 -25.09 10.20
N THR A 93 1.67 -25.79 9.51
CA THR A 93 3.05 -26.06 9.93
C THR A 93 3.91 -26.36 8.71
N LEU A 94 5.13 -25.82 8.67
CA LEU A 94 6.13 -26.08 7.63
C LEU A 94 7.45 -26.56 8.24
N THR A 95 8.15 -27.47 7.58
CA THR A 95 9.53 -27.84 7.94
C THR A 95 10.52 -26.73 7.56
N LEU A 96 11.71 -26.69 8.17
CA LEU A 96 12.77 -25.75 7.81
C LEU A 96 13.05 -25.72 6.30
N ASP A 97 13.18 -26.88 5.66
CA ASP A 97 13.50 -26.97 4.23
C ASP A 97 12.36 -26.41 3.37
N ALA A 98 11.14 -26.89 3.57
CA ALA A 98 9.96 -26.39 2.85
C ALA A 98 9.73 -24.88 3.04
N LEU A 99 9.89 -24.35 4.26
CA LEU A 99 9.76 -22.92 4.51
C LEU A 99 10.89 -22.12 3.84
N THR A 100 12.11 -22.67 3.83
CA THR A 100 13.25 -22.04 3.15
C THR A 100 13.01 -21.94 1.65
N GLN A 101 12.56 -23.03 1.02
CA GLN A 101 12.21 -23.02 -0.40
C GLN A 101 11.12 -21.97 -0.71
N ALA A 102 10.04 -21.94 0.07
CA ALA A 102 8.95 -20.99 -0.12
C ALA A 102 9.40 -19.51 0.05
N ILE A 103 10.30 -19.20 0.99
CA ILE A 103 10.84 -17.84 1.14
C ILE A 103 11.70 -17.46 -0.08
N LEU A 104 12.52 -18.40 -0.58
CA LEU A 104 13.46 -18.17 -1.68
C LEU A 104 12.77 -17.97 -3.04
N GLU A 105 11.53 -18.44 -3.22
CA GLU A 105 10.69 -18.10 -4.38
C GLU A 105 10.47 -16.58 -4.51
N HIS A 106 10.57 -15.84 -3.41
CA HIS A 106 10.42 -14.39 -3.37
C HIS A 106 11.74 -13.61 -3.28
N ARG A 107 12.90 -14.26 -3.52
CA ARG A 107 14.22 -13.61 -3.35
C ARG A 107 14.42 -12.30 -4.10
N ASN A 108 13.88 -12.19 -5.31
CA ASN A 108 14.00 -10.98 -6.11
C ASN A 108 13.18 -9.81 -5.52
N LYS A 109 12.07 -10.11 -4.81
CA LYS A 109 11.21 -9.09 -4.19
C LYS A 109 11.75 -8.61 -2.85
N TYR A 110 12.44 -9.49 -2.10
CA TYR A 110 12.93 -9.19 -0.75
C TYR A 110 14.45 -8.98 -0.65
N GLY A 111 15.19 -9.17 -1.76
CA GLY A 111 16.64 -8.95 -1.80
C GLY A 111 17.43 -9.98 -0.99
N PHE A 112 17.10 -11.27 -1.10
CA PHE A 112 17.92 -12.33 -0.48
C PHE A 112 19.15 -12.61 -1.35
N ASP A 113 20.33 -12.60 -0.72
CA ASP A 113 21.61 -12.85 -1.41
C ASP A 113 22.08 -14.31 -1.24
N SER A 114 21.59 -15.03 -0.22
CA SER A 114 21.92 -16.44 -0.02
C SER A 114 20.93 -17.20 0.86
N ASP A 115 20.81 -18.51 0.63
CA ASP A 115 20.03 -19.45 1.44
C ASP A 115 20.47 -19.45 2.92
N ALA A 116 21.75 -19.13 3.18
CA ALA A 116 22.32 -19.04 4.52
C ALA A 116 21.68 -17.93 5.38
N GLN A 117 21.03 -16.94 4.77
CA GLN A 117 20.31 -15.88 5.49
C GLN A 117 18.98 -16.36 6.08
N VAL A 118 18.34 -17.39 5.49
CA VAL A 118 17.01 -17.81 5.91
C VAL A 118 17.00 -18.40 7.34
N PRO A 119 17.93 -19.32 7.72
CA PRO A 119 18.02 -19.78 9.11
C PRO A 119 18.24 -18.64 10.11
N TRP A 120 19.04 -17.63 9.76
CA TRP A 120 19.24 -16.46 10.60
C TRP A 120 17.93 -15.70 10.84
N ILE A 121 17.19 -15.42 9.78
CA ILE A 121 15.90 -14.73 9.86
C ILE A 121 14.92 -15.54 10.71
N LEU A 122 14.77 -16.84 10.45
CA LEU A 122 13.85 -17.70 11.21
C LEU A 122 14.21 -17.77 12.70
N ARG A 123 15.50 -17.76 13.05
CA ARG A 123 15.94 -17.68 14.46
C ARG A 123 15.52 -16.37 15.09
N CYS A 124 15.73 -15.24 14.42
CA CYS A 124 15.30 -13.93 14.90
C CYS A 124 13.78 -13.84 15.05
N LEU A 125 13.01 -14.38 14.10
CA LEU A 125 11.54 -14.41 14.16
C LEU A 125 11.03 -15.31 15.28
N THR A 126 11.73 -16.40 15.58
CA THR A 126 11.39 -17.28 16.71
C THR A 126 11.67 -16.57 18.04
N ALA A 127 12.84 -15.92 18.18
CA ALA A 127 13.17 -15.10 19.34
C ALA A 127 12.23 -13.90 19.52
N ALA A 128 11.70 -13.33 18.43
CA ALA A 128 10.71 -12.27 18.45
C ALA A 128 9.26 -12.78 18.62
N GLU A 129 9.07 -14.07 18.85
CA GLU A 129 7.76 -14.72 19.02
C GLU A 129 6.79 -14.50 17.84
N PHE A 130 7.30 -14.26 16.63
CA PHE A 130 6.48 -14.27 15.42
C PHE A 130 6.10 -15.69 15.03
N VAL A 131 7.06 -16.61 15.16
CA VAL A 131 6.90 -18.04 14.88
C VAL A 131 7.30 -18.88 16.07
N ILE A 132 6.73 -20.07 16.18
CA ILE A 132 7.07 -21.11 17.15
C ILE A 132 7.80 -22.20 16.39
N ALA A 133 9.05 -22.44 16.76
CA ALA A 133 9.80 -23.61 16.31
C ALA A 133 9.47 -24.83 17.20
N SER A 134 9.32 -25.99 16.57
CA SER A 134 9.06 -27.28 17.22
C SER A 134 10.06 -28.31 16.69
N CYS A 135 10.91 -28.79 17.59
CA CYS A 135 11.90 -29.82 17.30
C CYS A 135 11.24 -31.22 17.36
N LYS A 136 11.28 -31.95 16.24
CA LYS A 136 10.84 -33.36 16.14
C LYS A 136 12.05 -34.24 15.78
N LYS A 137 11.86 -35.57 15.83
CA LYS A 137 12.93 -36.54 15.49
C LYS A 137 13.54 -36.31 14.11
N ASP A 138 12.75 -35.83 13.15
CA ASP A 138 13.14 -35.66 11.74
C ASP A 138 13.48 -34.20 11.36
N GLY A 139 13.69 -33.32 12.35
CA GLY A 139 14.10 -31.93 12.12
C GLY A 139 13.21 -30.89 12.79
N VAL A 140 13.28 -29.65 12.30
CA VAL A 140 12.59 -28.50 12.89
C VAL A 140 11.41 -28.09 12.02
N SER A 141 10.29 -27.82 12.68
CA SER A 141 9.08 -27.31 12.05
C SER A 141 8.65 -25.99 12.68
N PHE A 142 8.02 -25.13 11.90
CA PHE A 142 7.59 -23.79 12.30
C PHE A 142 6.08 -23.68 12.19
N SER A 143 5.48 -22.96 13.13
CA SER A 143 4.08 -22.56 13.09
C SER A 143 3.92 -21.15 13.61
N LEU A 144 2.78 -20.51 13.35
CA LEU A 144 2.50 -19.17 13.88
C LEU A 144 2.34 -19.17 15.40
N SER A 145 2.85 -18.12 16.05
CA SER A 145 2.50 -17.81 17.43
C SER A 145 1.03 -17.39 17.56
N PRO A 146 0.41 -17.46 18.76
CA PRO A 146 -0.98 -17.06 18.96
C PRO A 146 -1.28 -15.61 18.55
N ALA A 147 -0.33 -14.69 18.80
CA ALA A 147 -0.43 -13.30 18.40
C ALA A 147 -0.46 -13.16 16.87
N GLN A 148 0.47 -13.81 16.16
CA GLN A 148 0.50 -13.77 14.70
C GLN A 148 -0.68 -14.51 14.05
N ARG A 149 -1.20 -15.58 14.66
CA ARG A 149 -2.47 -16.20 14.18
C ARG A 149 -3.64 -15.22 14.25
N THR A 150 -3.68 -14.38 15.27
CA THR A 150 -4.73 -13.35 15.40
C THR A 150 -4.55 -12.27 14.34
N ARG A 151 -3.30 -11.83 14.10
CA ARG A 151 -2.97 -10.90 13.02
C ARG A 151 -3.34 -11.46 11.64
N GLU A 152 -3.03 -12.72 11.35
CA GLU A 152 -3.43 -13.39 10.10
C GLU A 152 -4.95 -13.45 9.92
N LYS A 153 -5.73 -13.61 10.99
CA LYS A 153 -7.20 -13.53 10.91
C LYS A 153 -7.65 -12.11 10.51
N GLN A 154 -7.01 -11.07 11.04
CA GLN A 154 -7.29 -9.68 10.67
C GLN A 154 -6.92 -9.39 9.21
N ARG A 155 -5.76 -9.88 8.74
CA ARG A 155 -5.34 -9.81 7.33
C ARG A 155 -6.40 -10.41 6.41
N LYS A 156 -6.81 -11.64 6.71
CA LYS A 156 -7.85 -12.36 5.95
C LYS A 156 -9.19 -11.62 5.98
N PHE A 157 -9.61 -11.11 7.14
CA PHE A 157 -10.81 -10.29 7.26
C PHE A 157 -10.76 -9.07 6.34
N SER A 158 -9.67 -8.30 6.36
CA SER A 158 -9.53 -7.13 5.48
C SER A 158 -9.67 -7.50 4.00
N ALA A 159 -9.03 -8.59 3.57
CA ALA A 159 -9.12 -9.09 2.20
C ALA A 159 -10.53 -9.60 1.83
N THR A 160 -11.31 -10.11 2.80
CA THR A 160 -12.65 -10.66 2.53
C THR A 160 -13.69 -9.62 2.09
N ILE A 161 -13.42 -8.31 2.26
CA ILE A 161 -14.28 -7.24 1.72
C ILE A 161 -14.44 -7.39 0.19
N ALA A 162 -13.35 -7.76 -0.52
CA ALA A 162 -13.41 -8.06 -1.95
C ALA A 162 -14.24 -9.33 -2.23
N GLY A 163 -14.08 -10.35 -1.38
CA GLY A 163 -14.78 -11.63 -1.49
C GLY A 163 -16.29 -11.51 -1.37
N GLU A 164 -16.80 -10.63 -0.51
CA GLU A 164 -18.25 -10.36 -0.40
C GLU A 164 -18.79 -9.78 -1.72
N LEU A 165 -18.13 -8.75 -2.26
CA LEU A 165 -18.50 -8.13 -3.54
C LEU A 165 -18.45 -9.14 -4.69
N ALA A 166 -17.36 -9.90 -4.78
CA ALA A 166 -17.17 -10.90 -5.83
C ALA A 166 -18.22 -12.01 -5.76
N SER A 167 -18.52 -12.51 -4.56
CA SER A 167 -19.52 -13.57 -4.35
C SER A 167 -20.92 -13.12 -4.74
N LEU A 168 -21.35 -11.94 -4.28
CA LEU A 168 -22.67 -11.40 -4.59
C LEU A 168 -22.82 -11.06 -6.08
N SER A 169 -21.75 -10.56 -6.70
CA SER A 169 -21.67 -10.31 -8.14
C SER A 169 -21.78 -11.58 -8.97
N GLN A 170 -21.11 -12.66 -8.58
CA GLN A 170 -21.13 -13.92 -9.31
C GLN A 170 -22.49 -14.63 -9.22
N ARG A 171 -23.17 -14.53 -8.07
CA ARG A 171 -24.50 -15.13 -7.86
C ARG A 171 -25.54 -14.63 -8.86
N VAL A 172 -25.55 -13.32 -9.14
CA VAL A 172 -26.52 -12.71 -10.07
C VAL A 172 -26.31 -13.16 -11.51
N ARG A 173 -25.05 -13.40 -11.93
CA ARG A 173 -24.74 -13.88 -13.28
C ARG A 173 -25.29 -15.27 -13.60
N PHE A 174 -25.56 -16.11 -12.59
CA PHE A 174 -26.15 -17.42 -12.85
C PHE A 174 -27.64 -17.36 -13.23
N ILE A 175 -28.30 -16.21 -13.03
CA ILE A 175 -29.74 -16.06 -13.22
C ILE A 175 -30.12 -14.88 -14.12
N ILE A 176 -29.19 -13.97 -14.42
CA ILE A 176 -29.39 -12.81 -15.29
C ILE A 176 -28.24 -12.73 -16.31
N ASP A 177 -28.58 -12.86 -17.60
CA ASP A 177 -27.65 -12.69 -18.73
C ASP A 177 -27.72 -11.28 -19.36
N HIS A 178 -28.63 -10.41 -18.90
CA HIS A 178 -28.77 -9.06 -19.43
C HIS A 178 -27.69 -8.12 -18.87
N GLY A 179 -26.68 -7.82 -19.71
CA GLY A 179 -25.50 -7.02 -19.36
C GLY A 179 -25.77 -5.72 -18.60
N PRO A 180 -26.65 -4.82 -19.08
CA PRO A 180 -26.98 -3.58 -18.38
C PRO A 180 -27.53 -3.80 -16.96
N THR A 181 -28.39 -4.79 -16.78
CA THR A 181 -28.97 -5.11 -15.47
C THR A 181 -27.90 -5.62 -14.49
N VAL A 182 -26.95 -6.43 -14.98
CA VAL A 182 -25.81 -6.88 -14.19
C VAL A 182 -24.90 -5.71 -13.82
N GLY A 183 -24.70 -4.74 -14.73
CA GLY A 183 -23.99 -3.48 -14.47
C GLY A 183 -24.62 -2.69 -13.32
N THR A 184 -25.89 -2.32 -13.46
CA THR A 184 -26.63 -1.57 -12.43
C THR A 184 -26.65 -2.31 -11.08
N TYR A 185 -26.79 -3.63 -11.08
CA TYR A 185 -26.71 -4.41 -9.84
C TYR A 185 -25.33 -4.28 -9.16
N ARG A 186 -24.24 -4.30 -9.94
CA ARG A 186 -22.87 -4.17 -9.44
C ARG A 186 -22.55 -2.78 -8.92
N GLU A 187 -23.06 -1.75 -9.58
CA GLU A 187 -23.04 -0.36 -9.09
C GLU A 187 -23.74 -0.28 -7.74
N ASN A 188 -24.99 -0.75 -7.65
CA ASN A 188 -25.78 -0.75 -6.41
C ASN A 188 -25.13 -1.55 -5.28
N LEU A 189 -24.46 -2.66 -5.61
CA LEU A 189 -23.73 -3.49 -4.67
C LEU A 189 -22.55 -2.73 -4.05
N LEU A 190 -21.74 -2.07 -4.88
CA LEU A 190 -20.62 -1.26 -4.40
C LEU A 190 -21.13 -0.04 -3.62
N GLN A 191 -22.18 0.65 -4.08
CA GLN A 191 -22.81 1.74 -3.33
C GLN A 191 -23.28 1.28 -1.95
N SER A 192 -23.95 0.13 -1.87
CA SER A 192 -24.43 -0.44 -0.61
C SER A 192 -23.30 -0.79 0.35
N LEU A 193 -22.18 -1.31 -0.17
CA LEU A 193 -20.98 -1.54 0.64
C LEU A 193 -20.42 -0.22 1.16
N LEU A 194 -20.23 0.77 0.28
CA LEU A 194 -19.68 2.08 0.66
C LEU A 194 -20.55 2.77 1.71
N ARG A 195 -21.88 2.77 1.57
CA ARG A 195 -22.81 3.33 2.57
C ARG A 195 -22.65 2.72 3.97
N LYS A 196 -22.23 1.46 4.09
CA LYS A 196 -21.99 0.79 5.37
C LYS A 196 -20.65 1.17 6.01
N HIS A 197 -19.65 1.53 5.20
CA HIS A 197 -18.26 1.71 5.64
C HIS A 197 -17.80 3.16 5.70
N LEU A 198 -18.48 4.07 5.00
CA LEU A 198 -18.12 5.49 4.98
C LEU A 198 -18.73 6.25 6.17
N PRO A 199 -18.08 7.34 6.63
CA PRO A 199 -18.66 8.23 7.64
C PRO A 199 -20.02 8.78 7.20
N GLU A 200 -20.97 8.91 8.15
CA GLU A 200 -22.35 9.35 7.89
C GLU A 200 -22.46 10.75 7.25
N ARG A 201 -21.42 11.59 7.42
CA ARG A 201 -21.29 12.90 6.76
C ARG A 201 -21.38 12.81 5.24
N TYR A 202 -20.96 11.69 4.66
CA TYR A 202 -20.90 11.52 3.23
C TYR A 202 -22.09 10.71 2.72
N HIS A 203 -22.73 11.22 1.66
CA HIS A 203 -23.76 10.48 0.96
C HIS A 203 -23.18 9.82 -0.29
N VAL A 204 -23.57 8.57 -0.52
CA VAL A 204 -23.20 7.81 -1.71
C VAL A 204 -24.43 7.69 -2.60
N ALA A 205 -24.35 8.17 -3.84
CA ALA A 205 -25.44 8.21 -4.79
C ALA A 205 -24.93 7.98 -6.23
N THR A 206 -25.82 7.85 -7.20
CA THR A 206 -25.48 8.03 -8.62
C THR A 206 -25.95 9.41 -9.07
N GLY A 207 -25.30 10.01 -10.06
CA GLY A 207 -25.80 11.28 -10.58
C GLY A 207 -24.76 12.15 -11.24
N PHE A 208 -24.95 13.46 -11.13
CA PHE A 208 -24.19 14.46 -11.87
C PHE A 208 -23.57 15.48 -10.92
N ILE A 209 -22.37 15.94 -11.26
CA ILE A 209 -21.86 17.21 -10.76
C ILE A 209 -22.50 18.29 -11.64
N PHE A 210 -22.99 19.36 -11.02
CA PHE A 210 -23.56 20.48 -11.76
C PHE A 210 -22.55 21.01 -12.80
N GLY A 211 -23.02 21.27 -14.01
CA GLY A 211 -22.15 21.65 -15.13
C GLY A 211 -21.51 20.49 -15.91
N LEU A 212 -21.55 19.24 -15.39
CA LEU A 212 -21.16 18.05 -16.17
C LEU A 212 -22.37 17.37 -16.81
N SER A 213 -22.24 17.01 -18.08
CA SER A 213 -23.26 16.29 -18.84
C SER A 213 -23.22 14.77 -18.64
N ARG A 214 -22.10 14.24 -18.14
CA ARG A 214 -21.90 12.80 -17.95
C ARG A 214 -22.32 12.38 -16.55
N GLN A 215 -23.09 11.29 -16.48
CA GLN A 215 -23.45 10.65 -15.23
C GLN A 215 -22.23 9.97 -14.62
N ILE A 216 -22.14 9.99 -13.30
CA ILE A 216 -21.13 9.33 -12.49
C ILE A 216 -21.81 8.14 -11.80
N ASP A 217 -21.23 6.95 -11.99
CA ASP A 217 -21.78 5.70 -11.45
C ASP A 217 -21.93 5.78 -9.92
N ILE A 218 -20.88 6.26 -9.24
CA ILE A 218 -20.88 6.51 -7.80
C ILE A 218 -20.28 7.88 -7.50
N LEU A 219 -21.13 8.77 -7.01
CA LEU A 219 -20.82 10.11 -6.55
C LEU A 219 -20.92 10.16 -5.02
N ILE A 220 -19.83 10.57 -4.37
CA ILE A 220 -19.76 10.77 -2.93
C ILE A 220 -19.63 12.26 -2.67
N TYR A 221 -20.59 12.80 -1.93
CA TYR A 221 -20.61 14.22 -1.59
C TYR A 221 -20.90 14.45 -0.11
N ASP A 222 -20.50 15.62 0.35
CA ASP A 222 -20.76 16.12 1.68
C ASP A 222 -22.22 16.55 1.81
N ARG A 223 -23.02 15.78 2.55
CA ARG A 223 -24.46 16.04 2.73
C ARG A 223 -24.77 16.86 3.99
N VAL A 224 -23.75 17.24 4.76
CA VAL A 224 -23.94 18.01 6.00
C VAL A 224 -23.90 19.49 5.66
N ASP A 225 -22.90 19.93 4.90
CA ASP A 225 -22.71 21.35 4.58
C ASP A 225 -23.38 21.75 3.25
N TYR A 226 -23.71 20.78 2.39
CA TYR A 226 -24.29 21.04 1.06
C TYR A 226 -25.58 20.26 0.82
N ALA A 227 -26.59 20.97 0.32
CA ALA A 227 -27.81 20.36 -0.21
C ALA A 227 -27.63 20.06 -1.71
N PRO A 228 -28.14 18.92 -2.22
CA PRO A 228 -28.16 18.68 -3.65
C PRO A 228 -29.11 19.65 -4.34
N ILE A 229 -28.78 20.04 -5.56
CA ILE A 229 -29.62 20.87 -6.45
C ILE A 229 -30.85 20.09 -6.89
N PHE A 230 -30.69 18.78 -7.10
CA PHE A 230 -31.77 17.85 -7.43
C PHE A 230 -31.55 16.52 -6.70
N ARG A 231 -32.63 15.92 -6.20
CA ARG A 231 -32.61 14.57 -5.62
C ARG A 231 -33.94 13.88 -5.89
N GLU A 232 -33.88 12.73 -6.56
CA GLU A 232 -35.00 11.81 -6.74
C GLU A 232 -34.48 10.38 -6.52
N GLY A 233 -34.88 9.75 -5.42
CA GLY A 233 -34.31 8.47 -5.00
C GLY A 233 -32.78 8.55 -4.86
N ASP A 234 -32.07 7.65 -5.56
CA ASP A 234 -30.60 7.57 -5.58
C ASP A 234 -29.96 8.50 -6.64
N LEU A 235 -30.75 9.17 -7.48
CA LEU A 235 -30.26 10.11 -8.49
C LEU A 235 -30.11 11.52 -7.89
N VAL A 236 -28.90 12.08 -7.96
CA VAL A 236 -28.62 13.44 -7.46
C VAL A 236 -27.96 14.33 -8.50
N ILE A 237 -28.16 15.64 -8.36
CA ILE A 237 -27.31 16.67 -8.97
C ILE A 237 -26.75 17.51 -7.83
N VAL A 238 -25.43 17.62 -7.73
CA VAL A 238 -24.75 18.28 -6.60
C VAL A 238 -23.84 19.41 -7.09
N PRO A 239 -23.64 20.47 -6.30
CA PRO A 239 -22.65 21.50 -6.62
C PRO A 239 -21.22 20.93 -6.51
N GLU A 240 -20.27 21.44 -7.30
CA GLU A 240 -18.90 20.90 -7.34
C GLU A 240 -18.19 20.93 -5.98
N GLU A 241 -18.41 21.95 -5.16
CA GLU A 241 -17.77 22.13 -3.84
C GLU A 241 -18.19 21.05 -2.82
N SER A 242 -19.31 20.37 -3.09
CA SER A 242 -19.77 19.27 -2.24
C SER A 242 -19.07 17.94 -2.55
N VAL A 243 -18.43 17.83 -3.71
CA VAL A 243 -17.90 16.55 -4.23
C VAL A 243 -16.66 16.13 -3.44
N ARG A 244 -16.63 14.86 -3.05
CA ARG A 244 -15.52 14.26 -2.28
C ARG A 244 -14.98 12.99 -2.89
N ALA A 245 -15.77 12.30 -3.71
CA ALA A 245 -15.27 11.25 -4.59
C ALA A 245 -16.15 11.05 -5.83
N VAL A 246 -15.52 10.64 -6.92
CA VAL A 246 -16.15 10.14 -8.13
C VAL A 246 -15.55 8.78 -8.46
N ILE A 247 -16.40 7.79 -8.72
CA ILE A 247 -15.97 6.41 -8.96
C ILE A 247 -16.72 5.84 -10.15
N GLU A 248 -15.96 5.39 -11.14
CA GLU A 248 -16.47 4.64 -12.29
C GLU A 248 -16.47 3.14 -12.01
N VAL A 249 -17.60 2.48 -12.26
CA VAL A 249 -17.78 1.05 -12.00
C VAL A 249 -17.81 0.30 -13.32
N LYS A 250 -17.02 -0.78 -13.42
CA LYS A 250 -17.00 -1.63 -14.61
C LYS A 250 -17.25 -3.10 -14.26
N THR A 251 -18.22 -3.67 -14.96
CA THR A 251 -18.52 -5.11 -14.87
C THR A 251 -17.31 -5.95 -15.27
N GLU A 252 -16.68 -5.58 -16.37
CA GLU A 252 -15.46 -6.17 -16.89
C GLU A 252 -14.66 -5.04 -17.51
N LEU A 253 -13.41 -4.87 -17.09
CA LEU A 253 -12.52 -3.86 -17.63
C LEU A 253 -11.99 -4.32 -19.00
N THR A 254 -12.18 -3.48 -20.00
CA THR A 254 -11.67 -3.62 -21.36
C THR A 254 -10.81 -2.40 -21.69
N SER A 255 -10.06 -2.46 -22.80
CA SER A 255 -9.26 -1.34 -23.26
C SER A 255 -10.09 -0.06 -23.45
N SER A 256 -11.21 -0.16 -24.16
CA SER A 256 -12.03 0.99 -24.51
C SER A 256 -12.75 1.58 -23.31
N ASN A 257 -13.30 0.74 -22.41
CA ASN A 257 -14.03 1.26 -21.25
C ASN A 257 -13.10 1.80 -20.15
N LEU A 258 -11.84 1.36 -20.11
CA LEU A 258 -10.80 1.97 -19.28
C LEU A 258 -10.49 3.39 -19.77
N GLU A 259 -10.29 3.57 -21.08
CA GLU A 259 -10.07 4.88 -21.69
C GLU A 259 -11.26 5.81 -21.42
N SER A 260 -12.49 5.39 -21.68
CA SER A 260 -13.69 6.21 -21.43
C SER A 260 -13.89 6.57 -19.95
N ALA A 261 -13.45 5.70 -19.02
CA ALA A 261 -13.47 5.99 -17.59
C ALA A 261 -12.40 7.02 -17.21
N LEU A 262 -11.19 6.89 -17.75
CA LEU A 262 -10.11 7.87 -17.53
C LEU A 262 -10.48 9.25 -18.08
N GLU A 263 -11.10 9.33 -19.25
CA GLU A 263 -11.64 10.58 -19.81
C GLU A 263 -12.66 11.23 -18.89
N LEU A 264 -13.57 10.45 -18.29
CA LEU A 264 -14.54 11.00 -17.33
C LEU A 264 -13.83 11.56 -16.09
N LEU A 265 -12.94 10.76 -15.49
CA LEU A 265 -12.24 11.17 -14.28
C LEU A 265 -11.38 12.41 -14.54
N HIS A 266 -10.73 12.49 -15.70
CA HIS A 266 -10.01 13.69 -16.12
C HIS A 266 -10.97 14.88 -16.30
N SER A 267 -12.11 14.70 -16.97
CA SER A 267 -13.06 15.80 -17.16
C SER A 267 -13.66 16.32 -15.85
N THR A 268 -13.86 15.45 -14.85
CA THR A 268 -14.30 15.88 -13.51
C THR A 268 -13.23 16.71 -12.79
N SER A 269 -11.94 16.50 -13.08
CA SER A 269 -10.85 17.17 -12.38
C SER A 269 -10.77 18.69 -12.61
N TYR A 270 -11.45 19.19 -13.63
CA TYR A 270 -11.59 20.63 -13.86
C TYR A 270 -12.54 21.31 -12.86
N LEU A 271 -13.33 20.53 -12.12
CA LEU A 271 -14.24 20.97 -11.07
C LEU A 271 -13.68 20.73 -9.65
N ASP A 272 -12.44 20.25 -9.55
CA ASP A 272 -11.78 20.02 -8.27
C ASP A 272 -11.16 21.35 -7.79
N ASP A 273 -11.45 21.73 -6.54
CA ASP A 273 -10.89 22.92 -5.89
C ASP A 273 -9.50 22.64 -5.26
N TYR A 274 -9.06 21.37 -5.28
CA TYR A 274 -7.76 20.89 -4.82
C TYR A 274 -7.51 21.04 -3.30
N GLU A 275 -8.50 21.47 -2.52
CA GLU A 275 -8.33 21.83 -1.10
C GLU A 275 -9.36 21.18 -0.15
N PRO A 276 -9.23 19.88 0.15
CA PRO A 276 -8.32 18.89 -0.43
C PRO A 276 -8.90 18.25 -1.70
N PRO A 277 -8.05 17.67 -2.59
CA PRO A 277 -8.51 17.11 -3.85
C PRO A 277 -9.47 15.94 -3.63
N PHE A 278 -10.50 15.85 -4.45
CA PHE A 278 -11.46 14.75 -4.34
C PHE A 278 -10.93 13.45 -4.95
N PHE A 279 -11.42 12.32 -4.44
CA PHE A 279 -10.99 11.00 -4.90
C PHE A 279 -11.53 10.65 -6.28
N LYS A 280 -10.66 10.17 -7.18
CA LYS A 280 -11.02 9.69 -8.52
C LYS A 280 -10.68 8.22 -8.70
N GLY A 281 -11.70 7.37 -8.70
CA GLY A 281 -11.56 5.92 -8.68
C GLY A 281 -12.09 5.22 -9.93
N ILE A 282 -11.42 4.14 -10.34
CA ILE A 282 -12.01 3.10 -11.20
C ILE A 282 -12.13 1.82 -10.37
N PHE A 283 -13.31 1.21 -10.35
CA PHE A 283 -13.54 -0.07 -9.69
C PHE A 283 -14.12 -1.09 -10.67
N ALA A 284 -13.41 -2.18 -10.91
CA ALA A 284 -13.85 -3.26 -11.79
C ALA A 284 -13.92 -4.61 -11.09
N PHE A 285 -14.98 -5.37 -11.39
CA PHE A 285 -15.20 -6.70 -10.82
C PHE A 285 -14.33 -7.78 -11.47
N GLN A 286 -13.98 -7.60 -12.74
CA GLN A 286 -13.06 -8.45 -13.48
C GLN A 286 -12.41 -7.66 -14.60
N SER A 287 -11.47 -8.27 -15.32
CA SER A 287 -10.80 -7.66 -16.46
C SER A 287 -10.42 -8.72 -17.49
N ALA A 288 -10.61 -8.38 -18.76
CA ALA A 288 -10.07 -9.14 -19.89
C ALA A 288 -8.56 -8.84 -20.10
N LEU A 289 -8.08 -7.72 -19.55
CA LEU A 289 -6.68 -7.30 -19.61
C LEU A 289 -5.85 -7.91 -18.49
N LYS A 290 -4.58 -8.20 -18.80
CA LYS A 290 -3.54 -8.50 -17.82
C LYS A 290 -3.17 -7.23 -17.04
N SER A 291 -2.63 -7.40 -15.84
CA SER A 291 -2.29 -6.29 -14.94
C SER A 291 -1.32 -5.29 -15.57
N ASP A 292 -0.25 -5.76 -16.24
CA ASP A 292 0.71 -4.86 -16.91
C ASP A 292 0.07 -4.05 -18.03
N ALA A 293 -0.85 -4.64 -18.81
CA ALA A 293 -1.58 -3.92 -19.86
C ALA A 293 -2.52 -2.84 -19.28
N ILE A 294 -3.10 -3.07 -18.10
CA ILE A 294 -3.89 -2.05 -17.39
C ILE A 294 -2.98 -0.89 -16.98
N TYR A 295 -1.83 -1.19 -16.39
CA TYR A 295 -0.89 -0.18 -15.93
C TYR A 295 -0.32 0.66 -17.09
N GLU A 296 0.08 0.00 -18.18
CA GLU A 296 0.55 0.66 -19.40
C GLU A 296 -0.52 1.56 -20.01
N LYS A 297 -1.78 1.11 -20.06
CA LYS A 297 -2.87 1.94 -20.60
C LYS A 297 -3.14 3.18 -19.77
N ILE A 298 -3.19 3.04 -18.44
CA ILE A 298 -3.35 4.20 -17.54
C ILE A 298 -2.17 5.17 -17.73
N ALA A 299 -0.95 4.65 -17.81
CA ALA A 299 0.24 5.48 -17.98
C ALA A 299 0.25 6.20 -19.34
N ASN A 300 -0.07 5.49 -20.43
CA ASN A 300 -0.09 6.03 -21.78
C ASN A 300 -1.20 7.07 -21.97
N PHE A 301 -2.35 6.89 -21.32
CA PHE A 301 -3.42 7.90 -21.32
C PHE A 301 -2.92 9.28 -20.90
N TYR A 302 -1.99 9.35 -19.94
CA TYR A 302 -1.43 10.62 -19.45
C TYR A 302 -0.12 11.06 -20.11
N THR A 303 0.51 10.20 -20.93
CA THR A 303 1.88 10.43 -21.43
C THR A 303 2.01 10.41 -22.96
N ASP A 304 1.01 9.93 -23.70
CA ASP A 304 1.08 9.88 -25.16
C ASP A 304 0.66 11.22 -25.80
N TYR A 305 1.65 12.05 -26.09
CA TYR A 305 1.51 13.32 -26.81
C TYR A 305 0.89 13.16 -28.21
N ASN A 306 1.20 12.05 -28.89
CA ASN A 306 0.75 11.84 -30.25
C ASN A 306 -0.73 11.45 -30.29
N ALA A 307 -1.23 10.81 -29.23
CA ALA A 307 -2.64 10.45 -29.13
C ALA A 307 -3.54 11.68 -29.26
N GLN A 308 -3.26 12.76 -28.52
CA GLN A 308 -4.03 13.99 -28.59
C GLN A 308 -3.98 14.66 -29.97
N ALA A 309 -2.79 14.76 -30.56
CA ALA A 309 -2.60 15.37 -31.88
C ALA A 309 -3.32 14.59 -33.00
N GLN A 310 -3.60 13.31 -32.79
CA GLN A 310 -4.27 12.42 -33.73
C GLN A 310 -5.75 12.19 -33.40
N GLY A 311 -6.28 12.86 -32.36
CA GLY A 311 -7.66 12.69 -31.90
C GLY A 311 -7.94 11.33 -31.24
N ALA A 312 -6.89 10.64 -30.79
CA ALA A 312 -6.99 9.42 -29.99
C ALA A 312 -7.16 9.76 -28.49
N PRO A 313 -7.75 8.84 -27.69
CA PRO A 313 -7.96 9.05 -26.26
C PRO A 313 -6.65 9.34 -25.50
N GLY A 314 -6.62 10.42 -24.72
CA GLY A 314 -5.46 10.80 -23.91
C GLY A 314 -5.53 12.24 -23.41
N GLU A 315 -4.99 12.48 -22.23
CA GLU A 315 -5.08 13.77 -21.55
C GLU A 315 -3.77 14.12 -20.84
N LEU A 316 -3.27 15.35 -20.99
CA LEU A 316 -2.08 15.79 -20.28
C LEU A 316 -2.45 16.29 -18.88
N ILE A 317 -1.61 15.94 -17.90
CA ILE A 317 -1.69 16.49 -16.55
C ILE A 317 -1.06 17.88 -16.57
N MET A 318 -1.89 18.90 -16.62
CA MET A 318 -1.48 20.30 -16.66
C MET A 318 -1.50 20.95 -15.27
N ARG A 319 -2.29 20.41 -14.33
CA ARG A 319 -2.45 20.92 -12.96
C ARG A 319 -2.35 19.81 -11.93
N PRO A 320 -2.03 20.13 -10.66
CA PRO A 320 -2.03 19.16 -9.59
C PRO A 320 -3.34 18.39 -9.53
N PHE A 321 -3.21 17.12 -9.16
CA PHE A 321 -4.30 16.18 -8.95
C PHE A 321 -5.17 15.86 -10.16
N GLN A 322 -4.98 16.38 -11.38
CA GLN A 322 -5.85 16.06 -12.53
C GLN A 322 -5.91 14.55 -12.87
N HIS A 323 -4.88 13.82 -12.51
CA HIS A 323 -4.79 12.37 -12.69
C HIS A 323 -5.87 11.58 -11.91
N LEU A 324 -6.03 10.32 -12.32
CA LEU A 324 -6.61 9.22 -11.54
C LEU A 324 -6.00 9.13 -10.14
N THR A 325 -6.81 8.93 -9.09
CA THR A 325 -6.30 8.59 -7.76
C THR A 325 -5.88 7.12 -7.70
N CYS A 326 -6.81 6.19 -7.98
CA CYS A 326 -6.48 4.77 -8.08
C CYS A 326 -7.49 3.96 -8.91
N ALA A 327 -7.00 2.88 -9.52
CA ALA A 327 -7.81 1.89 -10.23
C ALA A 327 -7.69 0.53 -9.53
N CYS A 328 -8.83 -0.09 -9.24
CA CYS A 328 -8.94 -1.39 -8.61
C CYS A 328 -9.66 -2.37 -9.53
N VAL A 329 -9.03 -3.49 -9.82
CA VAL A 329 -9.65 -4.65 -10.45
C VAL A 329 -9.53 -5.83 -9.48
N ILE A 330 -10.68 -6.34 -9.02
CA ILE A 330 -10.73 -7.46 -8.08
C ILE A 330 -9.85 -8.61 -8.60
N ASN A 331 -8.99 -9.13 -7.72
CA ASN A 331 -8.11 -10.28 -7.95
C ASN A 331 -7.20 -10.16 -9.18
N ARG A 332 -6.93 -8.93 -9.64
CA ARG A 332 -6.14 -8.68 -10.85
C ARG A 332 -5.13 -7.57 -10.69
N ALA A 333 -5.56 -6.36 -10.37
CA ALA A 333 -4.71 -5.18 -10.44
C ALA A 333 -5.13 -4.12 -9.44
N PHE A 334 -4.14 -3.44 -8.87
CA PHE A 334 -4.36 -2.18 -8.16
C PHE A 334 -3.28 -1.20 -8.61
N ALA A 335 -3.71 -0.06 -9.13
CA ALA A 335 -2.85 1.04 -9.55
C ALA A 335 -3.23 2.29 -8.78
N TYR A 336 -2.25 3.12 -8.42
CA TYR A 336 -2.50 4.38 -7.72
C TYR A 336 -1.43 5.41 -8.07
N THR A 337 -1.78 6.69 -8.00
CA THR A 337 -0.87 7.79 -8.33
C THR A 337 -0.35 8.46 -7.07
N ARG A 338 0.93 8.81 -7.05
CA ARG A 338 1.56 9.62 -5.99
C ARG A 338 2.58 10.57 -6.56
N TYR A 339 2.87 11.65 -5.83
CA TYR A 339 3.90 12.60 -6.22
C TYR A 339 5.26 12.23 -5.63
N THR A 340 6.28 12.21 -6.47
CA THR A 340 7.68 12.04 -6.06
C THR A 340 8.56 13.06 -6.76
N ARG A 341 9.73 13.36 -6.18
CA ARG A 341 10.74 14.16 -6.89
C ARG A 341 11.44 13.30 -7.95
N ASN A 342 11.48 13.79 -9.18
CA ASN A 342 12.28 13.19 -10.25
C ASN A 342 13.77 13.58 -10.15
N GLU A 343 14.58 13.17 -11.12
CA GLU A 343 16.02 13.45 -11.18
C GLU A 343 16.33 14.96 -11.20
N ASN A 344 15.44 15.76 -11.76
CA ASN A 344 15.53 17.23 -11.81
C ASN A 344 14.96 17.91 -10.56
N LYS A 345 14.71 17.14 -9.49
CA LYS A 345 14.11 17.57 -8.22
C LYS A 345 12.70 18.15 -8.34
N ARG A 346 12.02 17.99 -9.48
CA ARG A 346 10.62 18.43 -9.68
C ARG A 346 9.66 17.41 -9.10
N LEU A 347 8.61 17.85 -8.41
CA LEU A 347 7.49 16.99 -8.04
C LEU A 347 6.73 16.58 -9.30
N VAL A 348 6.58 15.28 -9.51
CA VAL A 348 5.84 14.71 -10.64
C VAL A 348 4.87 13.64 -10.16
N PRO A 349 3.69 13.52 -10.77
CA PRO A 349 2.78 12.41 -10.52
C PRO A 349 3.36 11.13 -11.13
N VAL A 350 3.37 10.06 -10.35
CA VAL A 350 3.94 8.76 -10.71
C VAL A 350 2.92 7.67 -10.45
N LEU A 351 2.73 6.81 -11.45
CA LEU A 351 1.86 5.65 -11.34
C LEU A 351 2.60 4.50 -10.67
N TYR A 352 1.97 3.91 -9.67
CA TYR A 352 2.44 2.73 -8.96
C TYR A 352 1.43 1.60 -9.09
N SER A 353 1.89 0.35 -9.09
CA SER A 353 1.04 -0.79 -8.77
C SER A 353 1.24 -1.21 -7.32
N LYS A 354 0.22 -1.83 -6.71
CA LYS A 354 0.33 -2.46 -5.38
C LYS A 354 -0.17 -3.89 -5.40
N SER A 355 0.56 -4.80 -4.74
CA SER A 355 0.17 -6.22 -4.63
C SER A 355 0.69 -6.85 -3.34
N SER A 356 0.02 -7.92 -2.87
CA SER A 356 0.52 -8.75 -1.77
C SER A 356 1.49 -9.81 -2.30
N ALA A 357 2.58 -10.06 -1.58
CA ALA A 357 3.50 -11.14 -1.89
C ALA A 357 2.91 -12.52 -1.62
N SER A 358 1.95 -12.63 -0.69
CA SER A 358 1.24 -13.88 -0.38
C SER A 358 0.02 -14.13 -1.28
N GLU A 359 -0.13 -13.35 -2.35
CA GLU A 359 -1.26 -13.40 -3.29
C GLU A 359 -2.63 -13.14 -2.63
N LEU A 360 -2.62 -12.56 -1.42
CA LEU A 360 -3.84 -12.16 -0.73
C LEU A 360 -4.60 -11.13 -1.57
N GLU A 361 -5.90 -11.37 -1.77
CA GLU A 361 -6.84 -10.54 -2.54
C GLU A 361 -7.09 -9.18 -1.87
N SER A 362 -6.09 -8.30 -1.96
CA SER A 362 -6.00 -7.07 -1.16
C SER A 362 -6.44 -5.82 -1.91
N GLN A 363 -6.76 -5.93 -3.20
CA GLN A 363 -6.99 -4.79 -4.10
C GLN A 363 -8.16 -3.92 -3.62
N SER A 364 -9.28 -4.51 -3.24
CA SER A 364 -10.43 -3.74 -2.73
C SER A 364 -10.14 -3.08 -1.39
N SER A 365 -9.36 -3.72 -0.52
CA SER A 365 -8.94 -3.10 0.73
C SER A 365 -8.07 -1.87 0.48
N PHE A 366 -7.14 -1.93 -0.50
CA PHE A 366 -6.36 -0.76 -0.90
C PHE A 366 -7.26 0.34 -1.44
N PHE A 367 -8.25 0.01 -2.27
CA PHE A 367 -9.18 0.99 -2.83
C PHE A 367 -10.01 1.70 -1.75
N ILE A 368 -10.63 0.93 -0.84
CA ILE A 368 -11.43 1.48 0.25
C ILE A 368 -10.57 2.31 1.20
N GLN A 369 -9.35 1.86 1.51
CA GLN A 369 -8.39 2.60 2.32
C GLN A 369 -8.00 3.93 1.65
N SER A 370 -7.71 3.92 0.34
CA SER A 370 -7.41 5.15 -0.41
C SER A 370 -8.60 6.11 -0.40
N LEU A 371 -9.82 5.60 -0.62
CA LEU A 371 -11.04 6.41 -0.57
C LEU A 371 -11.24 7.05 0.82
N LEU A 372 -11.16 6.26 1.89
CA LEU A 372 -11.32 6.75 3.26
C LEU A 372 -10.29 7.80 3.64
N SER A 373 -9.06 7.68 3.13
CA SER A 373 -8.04 8.70 3.34
C SER A 373 -8.40 10.04 2.70
N HIS A 374 -9.16 10.05 1.59
CA HIS A 374 -9.68 11.27 0.94
C HIS A 374 -10.97 11.79 1.60
N LEU A 375 -11.60 11.01 2.46
CA LEU A 375 -12.82 11.38 3.18
C LEU A 375 -12.52 11.84 4.62
N LYS A 376 -11.28 12.24 4.91
CA LYS A 376 -10.90 12.79 6.22
C LYS A 376 -11.41 14.22 6.34
N PHE A 377 -12.43 14.44 7.17
CA PHE A 377 -12.91 15.78 7.49
C PHE A 377 -12.39 16.29 8.84
N GLY A 378 -12.00 17.58 8.90
CA GLY A 378 -11.98 18.34 10.15
C GLY A 378 -10.85 18.08 11.16
N GLY A 379 -9.78 17.37 10.79
CA GLY A 379 -8.44 17.49 11.41
C GLY A 379 -8.27 17.31 12.93
N MET A 380 -9.29 16.89 13.70
CA MET A 380 -9.18 16.89 15.17
C MET A 380 -8.23 15.82 15.74
N LYS A 381 -7.78 14.86 14.93
CA LYS A 381 -6.74 13.89 15.30
C LYS A 381 -5.74 13.74 14.14
N PRO A 382 -4.44 13.92 14.38
CA PRO A 382 -3.41 13.92 13.32
C PRO A 382 -3.09 12.53 12.75
N PHE A 383 -3.78 11.48 13.21
CA PHE A 383 -3.42 10.11 12.88
C PHE A 383 -3.81 9.72 11.46
N LYS A 384 -2.92 8.98 10.81
CA LYS A 384 -3.17 8.30 9.55
C LYS A 384 -4.36 7.34 9.71
N ILE A 385 -5.37 7.49 8.85
CA ILE A 385 -6.34 6.42 8.61
C ILE A 385 -5.59 5.38 7.79
N ASP A 386 -5.12 4.30 8.40
CA ASP A 386 -4.46 3.17 7.72
C ASP A 386 -4.77 1.86 8.43
N TYR A 387 -5.99 1.71 8.91
CA TYR A 387 -6.36 0.50 9.64
C TYR A 387 -6.40 -0.72 8.71
N MET A 388 -6.80 -0.56 7.45
CA MET A 388 -6.77 -1.67 6.48
C MET A 388 -5.35 -2.01 6.07
N GLY A 389 -4.48 -1.03 5.81
CA GLY A 389 -3.08 -1.32 5.50
C GLY A 389 -2.35 -1.99 6.67
N ARG A 390 -2.56 -1.51 7.90
CA ARG A 390 -2.06 -2.16 9.12
C ARG A 390 -2.58 -3.58 9.28
N MET A 391 -3.85 -3.81 8.93
CA MET A 391 -4.44 -5.14 8.93
C MET A 391 -3.83 -6.05 7.87
N LEU A 392 -3.55 -5.57 6.66
CA LEU A 392 -3.00 -6.37 5.55
C LEU A 392 -1.53 -6.75 5.77
N GLY A 393 -0.77 -5.92 6.49
CA GLY A 393 0.62 -6.16 6.82
C GLY A 393 1.62 -5.65 5.76
N GLU A 394 2.90 -5.85 6.05
CA GLU A 394 4.04 -5.34 5.30
C GLU A 394 4.44 -6.22 4.11
N ASP A 395 3.67 -7.27 3.82
CA ASP A 395 3.86 -8.08 2.60
C ASP A 395 3.22 -7.43 1.37
N THR A 396 2.77 -6.19 1.49
CA THR A 396 2.20 -5.41 0.39
C THR A 396 3.26 -4.51 -0.21
N PHE A 397 3.50 -4.66 -1.51
CA PHE A 397 4.58 -3.99 -2.23
C PHE A 397 4.05 -3.07 -3.28
N SER A 398 4.67 -1.90 -3.35
CA SER A 398 4.45 -0.94 -4.42
C SER A 398 5.57 -1.03 -5.45
N ARG A 399 5.20 -1.12 -6.73
CA ARG A 399 6.14 -1.09 -7.86
C ARG A 399 5.88 0.18 -8.65
N ARG A 400 6.90 1.01 -8.85
CA ARG A 400 6.84 2.17 -9.76
C ARG A 400 6.60 1.65 -11.18
N ILE A 401 5.59 2.19 -11.85
CA ILE A 401 5.25 1.84 -13.24
C ILE A 401 5.85 2.86 -14.19
N LYS A 402 5.43 4.12 -14.08
CA LYS A 402 5.87 5.20 -14.99
C LYS A 402 5.63 6.55 -14.32
N ASP A 403 6.51 7.49 -14.61
CA ASP A 403 6.22 8.90 -14.36
C ASP A 403 5.16 9.36 -15.35
N LEU A 404 4.11 9.99 -14.85
CA LEU A 404 3.04 10.51 -15.71
C LEU A 404 3.42 11.87 -16.32
N ARG A 405 4.53 12.48 -15.85
CA ARG A 405 5.22 13.64 -16.42
C ARG A 405 6.73 13.37 -16.36
N GLU A 406 7.39 13.27 -17.50
CA GLU A 406 8.82 12.94 -17.58
C GLU A 406 9.71 14.13 -17.15
N GLY A 407 10.99 13.88 -16.88
CA GLY A 407 11.90 14.91 -16.35
C GLY A 407 12.15 16.09 -17.27
N ASN A 408 12.09 15.86 -18.58
CA ASN A 408 12.17 16.87 -19.64
C ASN A 408 10.82 17.52 -19.97
N ASP A 409 9.73 17.05 -19.35
CA ASP A 409 8.38 17.45 -19.66
C ASP A 409 7.85 18.41 -18.59
N SER A 410 7.76 19.69 -18.96
CA SER A 410 7.35 20.72 -18.04
C SER A 410 5.85 20.77 -17.85
N TRP A 411 5.38 20.96 -16.61
CA TRP A 411 3.97 20.87 -16.26
C TRP A 411 3.62 21.80 -15.10
N GLY A 412 2.36 22.21 -15.00
CA GLY A 412 1.91 23.15 -13.97
C GLY A 412 2.79 24.40 -13.93
N ALA A 413 3.22 24.79 -12.73
CA ALA A 413 4.08 25.94 -12.53
C ALA A 413 5.50 25.78 -13.11
N TYR A 414 5.99 24.56 -13.32
CA TYR A 414 7.30 24.36 -13.96
C TYR A 414 7.29 24.83 -15.41
N PHE A 415 6.15 24.72 -16.11
CA PHE A 415 6.04 25.14 -17.51
C PHE A 415 6.30 26.64 -17.64
N GLY A 416 5.66 27.45 -16.80
CA GLY A 416 5.91 28.89 -16.81
C GLY A 416 7.34 29.24 -16.42
N PHE A 417 7.98 28.47 -15.53
CA PHE A 417 9.39 28.69 -15.18
C PHE A 417 10.32 28.38 -16.35
N ASP A 418 10.06 27.32 -17.10
CA ASP A 418 10.88 26.93 -18.27
C ASP A 418 10.71 27.89 -19.46
N GLU A 419 9.57 28.57 -19.57
CA GLU A 419 9.29 29.57 -20.59
C GLU A 419 9.69 31.00 -20.19
N ASP A 420 10.40 31.17 -19.06
CA ASP A 420 10.76 32.47 -18.46
C ASP A 420 9.53 33.37 -18.18
N GLN A 421 8.36 32.78 -17.92
CA GLN A 421 7.09 33.48 -17.69
C GLN A 421 6.55 33.42 -16.26
N ALA A 422 7.07 32.53 -15.41
CA ALA A 422 6.60 32.37 -14.03
C ALA A 422 7.51 33.03 -13.01
N GLU A 423 6.91 33.62 -11.98
CA GLU A 423 7.59 34.00 -10.75
C GLU A 423 7.91 32.74 -9.92
N TYR A 424 9.06 32.72 -9.22
CA TYR A 424 9.51 31.59 -8.40
C TYR A 424 8.45 31.14 -7.37
N ASP A 425 7.63 32.08 -6.90
CA ASP A 425 6.55 31.88 -5.95
C ASP A 425 5.49 30.87 -6.44
N ALA A 426 5.24 30.79 -7.75
CA ALA A 426 4.23 29.88 -8.32
C ALA A 426 4.65 28.39 -8.21
N ILE A 427 5.94 28.08 -8.33
CA ILE A 427 6.44 26.72 -8.10
C ILE A 427 6.27 26.34 -6.64
N GLU A 428 6.67 27.25 -5.73
CA GLU A 428 6.59 26.97 -4.30
C GLU A 428 5.13 26.75 -3.85
N GLU A 429 4.20 27.56 -4.34
CA GLU A 429 2.77 27.41 -4.05
C GLU A 429 2.22 26.06 -4.55
N MET A 430 2.52 25.69 -5.80
CA MET A 430 2.11 24.41 -6.37
C MET A 430 2.71 23.22 -5.60
N GLU A 431 4.01 23.26 -5.30
CA GLU A 431 4.67 22.19 -4.53
C GLU A 431 4.10 22.09 -3.13
N ARG A 432 3.82 23.22 -2.46
CA ARG A 432 3.21 23.27 -1.14
C ARG A 432 1.81 22.64 -1.14
N LEU A 433 0.98 22.96 -2.14
CA LEU A 433 -0.34 22.35 -2.32
C LEU A 433 -0.24 20.82 -2.43
N ILE A 434 0.67 20.33 -3.29
CA ILE A 434 0.92 18.89 -3.48
C ILE A 434 1.38 18.22 -2.19
N LEU A 435 2.37 18.80 -1.52
CA LEU A 435 2.96 18.23 -0.31
C LEU A 435 1.97 18.21 0.85
N ASN A 436 1.19 19.28 1.03
CA ASN A 436 0.14 19.35 2.04
C ASN A 436 -0.94 18.28 1.81
N ALA A 437 -1.39 18.10 0.57
CA ALA A 437 -2.36 17.05 0.25
C ALA A 437 -1.79 15.64 0.50
N GLN A 438 -0.53 15.38 0.10
CA GLN A 438 0.10 14.09 0.38
C GLN A 438 0.28 13.85 1.89
N GLN A 439 0.66 14.87 2.65
CA GLN A 439 0.77 14.80 4.11
C GLN A 439 -0.59 14.51 4.76
N TRP A 440 -1.66 15.15 4.28
CA TRP A 440 -3.02 14.89 4.75
C TRP A 440 -3.47 13.45 4.44
N LEU A 441 -3.15 12.92 3.26
CA LEU A 441 -3.43 11.54 2.87
C LEU A 441 -2.65 10.53 3.75
N ASP A 442 -1.35 10.77 3.94
CA ASP A 442 -0.44 9.88 4.65
C ASP A 442 -0.49 9.97 6.18
N GLY A 443 -0.98 11.07 6.74
CA GLY A 443 -0.81 11.38 8.16
C GLY A 443 0.66 11.63 8.54
N GLU A 444 0.91 11.99 9.81
CA GLU A 444 2.24 12.41 10.29
C GLU A 444 3.32 11.31 10.32
N GLU A 445 2.98 10.03 10.20
CA GLU A 445 3.94 8.92 10.39
C GLU A 445 5.02 8.81 9.30
N ASN A 446 4.91 9.53 8.17
CA ASN A 446 5.77 9.33 6.98
C ASN A 446 6.81 10.44 6.71
N PHE A 447 6.93 11.50 7.51
CA PHE A 447 7.81 12.64 7.15
C PHE A 447 9.04 12.88 8.04
N GLU A 448 9.31 12.06 9.06
CA GLU A 448 10.56 12.16 9.84
C GLU A 448 11.79 11.48 9.18
N ALA A 449 11.67 10.94 7.96
CA ALA A 449 12.78 10.25 7.29
C ALA A 449 13.55 11.11 6.27
N SER A 450 13.26 12.40 6.13
CA SER A 450 14.01 13.28 5.22
C SER A 450 13.94 14.75 5.62
N LEU A 451 14.61 15.10 6.72
CA LEU A 451 15.18 16.43 6.88
C LEU A 451 16.67 16.33 6.52
N PRO A 452 17.19 17.12 5.57
CA PRO A 452 18.63 17.25 5.39
C PRO A 452 19.21 17.96 6.62
N VAL A 453 20.34 17.44 7.12
CA VAL A 453 21.27 18.18 7.98
C VAL A 453 21.81 19.38 7.22
#